data_AF-A0A4U7D9V3-F1
#
_entry.id   AF-A0A4U7D9V3-F1
#
_cell.length_a   1.000
_cell.length_b   1.000
_cell.length_c   1.000
_cell.angle_alpha   90.00
_cell.angle_beta   90.00
_cell.angle_gamma   90.00
#
_symmetry.space_group_name_H-M   'P 1'
#
loop_
_entity.id
_entity.type
_entity.pdbx_description
1 polymer ?
#
loop_
_entity_poly.entity_id
_entity_poly.type
_entity_poly.pdbx_seq_one_letter_code
_entity_poly.pdbx_strand_id
1 'polypeptide(L)' 'TDLDHGQGLGLWMVRMITTQIGGDISVELNEKGTEINLHIPTK' A
#
# COMPACT_ATOMS: atom_id res chain seq x y z
N THR A 1 -8.58 -3.75 -6.61
CA THR A 1 -9.61 -3.22 -5.69
C THR A 1 -9.08 -1.98 -5.04
N ASP A 2 -9.77 -0.85 -5.18
CA ASP A 2 -9.41 0.34 -4.43
C ASP A 2 -9.50 0.04 -2.93
N LEU A 3 -8.47 0.43 -2.19
CA LEU A 3 -8.42 0.38 -0.73
C LEU A 3 -9.42 1.40 -0.18
N ASP A 4 -10.70 1.10 -0.29
CA ASP A 4 -11.78 1.88 0.31
C ASP A 4 -12.03 1.39 1.75
N HIS A 5 -12.42 2.34 2.59
CA HIS A 5 -12.42 2.31 4.06
C HIS A 5 -13.17 1.11 4.68
N GLY A 6 -12.51 -0.06 4.77
CA GLY A 6 -13.12 -1.23 5.41
C GLY A 6 -12.19 -2.15 6.20
N GLN A 7 -10.86 -2.02 6.09
CA GLN A 7 -9.91 -2.94 6.75
C GLN A 7 -8.64 -2.26 7.29
N GLY A 8 -8.54 -0.91 7.21
CA GLY A 8 -7.26 -0.34 6.78
C GLY A 8 -6.85 1.01 7.37
N LEU A 9 -7.02 1.32 8.66
CA LEU A 9 -6.36 2.52 9.23
C LEU A 9 -4.83 2.43 9.06
N GLY A 10 -4.23 1.28 9.39
CA GLY A 10 -2.79 1.07 9.26
C GLY A 10 -2.30 1.13 7.80
N LEU A 11 -2.92 0.37 6.91
CA LEU A 11 -2.50 0.34 5.50
C LEU A 11 -2.83 1.63 4.75
N TRP A 12 -3.89 2.34 5.15
CA TRP A 12 -4.17 3.68 4.66
C TRP A 12 -3.12 4.69 5.13
N MET A 13 -2.67 4.63 6.39
CA MET A 13 -1.56 5.46 6.86
C MET A 13 -0.26 5.16 6.10
N VAL A 14 0.04 3.89 5.84
CA VAL A 14 1.19 3.50 5.02
C VAL A 14 1.04 4.07 3.61
N ARG A 15 -0.12 3.91 2.96
CA ARG A 15 -0.42 4.51 1.65
C ARG A 15 -0.19 6.02 1.65
N MET A 16 -0.72 6.72 2.65
CA MET A 16 -0.57 8.17 2.80
C MET A 16 0.91 8.59 2.90
N ILE A 17 1.69 7.93 3.76
CA ILE A 17 3.12 8.25 3.93
C ILE A 17 3.89 7.97 2.65
N THR A 18 3.69 6.79 2.05
CA THR A 18 4.33 6.37 0.80
C THR A 18 4.06 7.35 -0.33
N THR A 19 2.79 7.73 -0.54
CA THR A 19 2.43 8.69 -1.58
C THR A 19 3.00 10.08 -1.29
N GLN A 20 3.04 10.51 -0.02
CA GLN A 20 3.61 11.82 0.36
C GLN A 20 5.11 11.94 0.03
N ILE A 21 5.86 10.84 0.13
CA ILE A 21 7.29 10.79 -0.21
C ILE A 21 7.55 10.45 -1.69
N GLY A 22 6.51 10.49 -2.54
CA GLY A 22 6.64 10.23 -3.98
C GLY A 22 6.79 8.76 -4.35
N GLY A 23 6.52 7.85 -3.42
CA GLY A 23 6.50 6.41 -3.65
C GLY A 23 5.14 5.87 -4.09
N ASP A 24 5.12 4.57 -4.36
CA ASP A 24 3.91 3.84 -4.75
C ASP A 24 3.70 2.59 -3.89
N ILE A 25 2.44 2.17 -3.77
CA ILE A 25 2.03 0.97 -3.05
C ILE A 25 1.03 0.18 -3.87
N SER A 26 1.24 -1.13 -3.99
CA SER A 26 0.28 -2.06 -4.55
C SER A 26 -0.04 -3.18 -3.55
N VAL A 27 -1.26 -3.68 -3.62
CA VAL A 27 -1.77 -4.76 -2.78
C VAL A 27 -2.48 -5.75 -3.68
N GLU A 28 -1.99 -6.98 -3.67
CA GLU A 28 -2.52 -8.07 -4.48
C GLU A 28 -2.89 -9.25 -3.57
N LEU A 29 -4.00 -9.91 -3.90
CA LEU A 29 -4.39 -11.17 -3.28
C LEU A 29 -4.06 -12.26 -4.28
N ASN A 30 -3.23 -13.21 -3.86
CA ASN A 30 -2.85 -14.36 -4.67
C ASN A 30 -3.16 -15.66 -3.92
N GLU A 31 -2.95 -16.81 -4.58
CA GLU A 31 -3.24 -18.13 -4.00
C GLU A 31 -2.43 -18.45 -2.73
N LYS A 32 -1.37 -17.69 -2.46
CA LYS A 32 -0.49 -17.83 -1.29
C LYS A 32 -0.80 -16.85 -0.17
N GLY A 33 -1.75 -15.92 -0.35
CA GLY A 33 -2.14 -14.92 0.62
C GLY A 33 -2.13 -13.50 0.07
N THR A 34 -1.74 -12.53 0.91
CA THR A 34 -1.66 -11.11 0.54
C THR A 34 -0.22 -10.71 0.27
N GLU A 35 0.00 -10.09 -0.88
CA GLU A 35 1.28 -9.50 -1.26
C GLU A 35 1.17 -7.98 -1.24
N ILE A 36 2.11 -7.32 -0.56
CA ILE A 36 2.16 -5.86 -0.45
C ILE A 36 3.52 -5.43 -1.00
N ASN A 37 3.50 -4.67 -2.09
CA ASN A 37 4.71 -4.09 -2.67
C ASN A 37 4.73 -2.59 -2.38
N LEU A 38 5.86 -2.12 -1.86
CA LEU A 38 6.10 -0.73 -1.51
C LEU A 38 7.37 -0.25 -2.20
N HIS A 39 7.23 0.71 -3.10
CA HIS A 39 8.35 1.36 -3.75
C HIS A 39 8.58 2.73 -3.13
N ILE A 40 9.77 2.91 -2.55
CA ILE A 40 10.21 4.15 -1.93
C ILE A 40 11.38 4.71 -2.75
N PRO A 41 11.28 5.94 -3.27
CA PRO A 41 12.39 6.59 -3.97
C PRO A 41 13.63 6.67 -3.09
N THR A 42 14.78 6.26 -3.63
CA THR A 42 16.07 6.45 -2.96
C THR A 42 16.69 7.77 -3.41
N LYS A 43 16.42 8.83 -2.64
CA LYS A 43 16.77 10.26 -2.88
C LYS A 43 15.98 10.93 -3.99
#